data_AF-A0A0B8P9F1-F1
#
_entry.id   AF-A0A0B8P9F1-F1
#
_cell.length_a   1.000
_cell.length_b   1.000
_cell.length_c   1.000
_cell.angle_alpha   90.00
_cell.angle_beta   90.00
_cell.angle_gamma   90.00
#
_symmetry.space_group_name_H-M   'P 1'
#
loop_
_entity.id
_entity.type
_entity.pdbx_description
1 polymer ?
#
loop_
_entity_poly.entity_id
_entity_poly.type
_entity_poly.pdbx_seq_one_letter_code
_entity_poly.pdbx_strand_id
1 'polypeptide(L)'
;MTDSALQSNSAFSGGLKKSLTESIEHIKTLYLSDSIPWVLGYSGGKDSTAILQLVWYALKELADEGKANKTIHVISTDTLVENPIVALWVGKSLEKMTEAAAAQDLPIIPHRLTPEVKDRFWVNLIGKGYPAPRMKFRWCTDRLKISPSNTFIQNLANTNGEAILVLGTRKAESTARATNMEKFESSTTNTRKALGLTENGSLDRVWVYTPIAEWSNDDVWVYLNSVKNPWNFPNHDLMGMYQGATEGGECPLVVDKSTQSCGDSRFGCYVCTMVTEDKSMNAMIANDDEKEWMYPLVSLRNELEINDSVREKKLEKLRRDRNNRDFRRMNGTLTVHVSKHGADVVHGPYVQKFREHMLKKVLEAQVAVQHMGPPEVKDLELLTLEDLEAIRKIWLEDKHEIEDNLPKIYEQVIKQPYKGKRRAHHPILNSSSLSKLQTYCEQHGDKEGLLYQQIRATLSVANKFRSQLRRAKLGEELNDVLDKGAFNSMFEAKEFALERERHRLHIQLTNDQSLLPDELEKIKDKIHMITKCIKEQGYSSLPLETEIVEID
;
A
#
# COMPACT_ATOMS: atom_id res chain seq x y z
N MET A 1 2.31 18.57 48.77
CA MET A 1 2.66 17.40 47.95
C MET A 1 3.35 17.96 46.72
N THR A 2 4.67 17.94 46.75
CA THR A 2 5.57 18.62 45.81
C THR A 2 5.73 17.83 44.52
N ASP A 3 5.69 18.56 43.40
CA ASP A 3 6.01 18.16 42.04
C ASP A 3 7.13 17.10 41.96
N SER A 4 6.79 15.90 41.50
CA SER A 4 7.79 14.99 40.95
C SER A 4 8.19 15.52 39.59
N ALA A 5 9.32 16.24 39.54
CA ALA A 5 9.99 16.71 38.34
C ALA A 5 10.11 15.59 37.30
N LEU A 6 9.30 15.64 36.25
CA LEU A 6 9.50 14.89 35.01
C LEU A 6 10.62 15.59 34.23
N GLN A 7 11.88 15.24 34.52
CA GLN A 7 13.03 15.66 33.72
C GLN A 7 12.80 15.30 32.25
N SER A 8 12.93 16.29 31.36
CA SER A 8 13.00 16.06 29.92
C SER A 8 14.33 15.38 29.60
N ASN A 9 14.34 14.06 29.45
CA ASN A 9 15.53 13.32 29.05
C ASN A 9 15.75 13.46 27.55
N SER A 10 16.28 14.62 27.12
CA SER A 10 16.89 14.76 25.80
C SER A 10 18.09 13.82 25.69
N ALA A 11 18.28 13.19 24.53
CA ALA A 11 19.47 12.39 24.23
C ALA A 11 20.78 13.20 24.30
N PHE A 12 20.69 14.53 24.37
CA PHE A 12 21.80 15.47 24.41
C PHE A 12 22.01 16.16 25.77
N SER A 13 21.46 15.60 26.86
CA SER A 13 21.63 16.14 28.22
C SER A 13 23.10 16.32 28.64
N GLY A 14 24.00 15.48 28.14
CA GLY A 14 25.46 15.61 28.31
C GLY A 14 26.18 16.56 27.32
N GLY A 15 25.40 17.27 26.49
CA GLY A 15 25.85 18.14 25.41
C GLY A 15 25.83 17.45 24.04
N LEU A 16 25.26 18.14 23.03
CA LEU A 16 25.09 17.63 21.67
C LEU A 16 26.39 17.03 21.10
N LYS A 17 27.49 17.78 21.14
CA LYS A 17 28.78 17.34 20.58
C LYS A 17 29.24 16.02 21.21
N LYS A 18 29.12 15.89 22.54
CA LYS A 18 29.56 14.70 23.27
C LYS A 18 28.73 13.48 22.91
N SER A 19 27.41 13.60 22.96
CA SER A 19 26.49 12.50 22.58
C SER A 19 26.67 12.05 21.13
N LEU A 20 26.94 12.99 20.21
CA LEU A 20 27.22 12.66 18.81
C LEU A 20 28.54 11.91 18.66
N THR A 21 29.61 12.33 19.34
CA THR A 21 30.88 11.61 19.34
C THR A 21 30.71 10.19 19.90
N GLU A 22 29.99 10.01 21.01
CA GLU A 22 29.70 8.69 21.57
C GLU A 22 28.92 7.80 20.59
N SER A 23 27.93 8.37 19.88
CA SER A 23 27.15 7.66 18.87
C SER A 23 28.02 7.25 17.67
N ILE A 24 28.88 8.15 17.18
CA ILE A 24 29.82 7.89 16.08
C ILE A 24 30.82 6.80 16.47
N GLU A 25 31.42 6.88 17.66
CA GLU A 25 32.37 5.87 18.14
C GLU A 25 31.72 4.48 18.32
N HIS A 26 30.47 4.43 18.77
CA HIS A 26 29.72 3.17 18.80
C HIS A 26 29.52 2.60 17.40
N ILE A 27 29.13 3.43 16.42
CA ILE A 27 28.99 3.02 15.02
C ILE A 27 30.32 2.50 14.47
N LYS A 28 31.43 3.19 14.72
CA LYS A 28 32.78 2.76 14.29
C LYS A 28 33.16 1.42 14.89
N THR A 29 32.93 1.25 16.19
CA THR A 29 33.20 -0.01 16.90
C THR A 29 32.42 -1.18 16.29
N LEU A 30 31.13 -0.99 16.06
CA LEU A 30 30.27 -2.01 15.45
C LEU A 30 30.65 -2.28 13.98
N TYR A 31 31.01 -1.24 13.24
CA TYR A 31 31.42 -1.39 11.84
C TYR A 31 32.70 -2.22 11.71
N LEU A 32 33.64 -2.06 12.64
CA LEU A 32 34.92 -2.79 12.64
C LEU A 32 34.86 -4.18 13.31
N SER A 33 33.77 -4.53 14.01
CA SER A 33 33.71 -5.79 14.77
C SER A 33 33.63 -7.05 13.92
N ASP A 34 33.23 -6.92 12.66
CA ASP A 34 33.03 -8.05 11.73
C ASP A 34 33.13 -7.61 10.26
N SER A 35 32.85 -8.51 9.32
CA SER A 35 32.77 -8.24 7.87
C SER A 35 31.33 -8.30 7.32
N ILE A 36 30.31 -8.28 8.18
CA ILE A 36 28.91 -8.46 7.79
C ILE A 36 28.43 -7.19 7.06
N PRO A 37 27.76 -7.31 5.90
CA PRO A 37 27.29 -6.15 5.16
C PRO A 37 26.16 -5.42 5.90
N TRP A 38 26.14 -4.10 5.76
CA TRP A 38 25.10 -3.27 6.35
C TRP A 38 24.08 -2.84 5.31
N VAL A 39 22.82 -2.91 5.68
CA VAL A 39 21.69 -2.37 4.92
C VAL A 39 21.05 -1.26 5.73
N LEU A 40 21.03 -0.03 5.22
CA LEU A 40 20.43 1.11 5.89
C LEU A 40 19.11 1.47 5.21
N GLY A 41 18.02 1.43 5.97
CA GLY A 41 16.70 1.83 5.47
C GLY A 41 16.56 3.34 5.37
N TYR A 42 16.45 3.87 4.15
CA TYR A 42 16.31 5.29 3.87
C TYR A 42 14.94 5.62 3.26
N SER A 43 14.14 6.44 3.94
CA SER A 43 12.80 6.84 3.48
C SER A 43 12.72 8.30 3.02
N GLY A 44 13.82 9.05 3.09
CA GLY A 44 13.82 10.51 2.87
C GLY A 44 13.24 11.33 4.01
N GLY A 45 12.74 10.69 5.08
CA GLY A 45 12.26 11.36 6.28
C GLY A 45 13.39 11.73 7.25
N LYS A 46 13.05 12.52 8.27
CA LYS A 46 14.00 13.03 9.28
C LYS A 46 14.79 11.91 9.99
N ASP A 47 14.12 10.85 10.45
CA ASP A 47 14.75 9.80 11.25
C ASP A 47 15.76 9.02 10.40
N SER A 48 15.38 8.66 9.17
CA SER A 48 16.25 7.95 8.23
C SER A 48 17.41 8.81 7.70
N THR A 49 17.20 10.12 7.60
CA THR A 49 18.26 11.08 7.26
C THR A 49 19.25 11.18 8.42
N ALA A 50 18.77 11.26 9.65
CA ALA A 50 19.62 11.37 10.83
C ALA A 50 20.54 10.15 11.01
N ILE A 51 19.99 8.93 10.92
CA ILE A 51 20.83 7.72 11.03
C ILE A 51 21.86 7.62 9.91
N LEU A 52 21.49 8.00 8.68
CA LEU A 52 22.42 7.95 7.56
C LEU A 52 23.53 8.98 7.74
N GLN A 53 23.21 10.20 8.21
CA GLN A 53 24.24 11.19 8.54
C GLN A 53 25.22 10.68 9.60
N LEU A 54 24.72 10.06 10.68
CA LEU A 54 25.57 9.51 11.73
C LEU A 54 26.53 8.43 11.18
N VAL A 55 25.99 7.50 10.39
CA VAL A 55 26.78 6.43 9.76
C VAL A 55 27.77 7.00 8.74
N TRP A 56 27.38 8.02 7.97
CA TRP A 56 28.24 8.67 6.99
C TRP A 56 29.44 9.37 7.65
N TYR A 57 29.22 10.10 8.74
CA TYR A 57 30.31 10.73 9.49
C TYR A 57 31.26 9.70 10.11
N ALA A 58 30.72 8.62 10.69
CA ALA A 58 31.54 7.52 11.17
C ALA A 58 32.40 6.90 10.06
N LEU A 59 31.82 6.67 8.89
CA LEU A 59 32.57 6.17 7.73
C LEU A 59 33.63 7.15 7.23
N LYS A 60 33.33 8.45 7.25
CA LYS A 60 34.29 9.47 6.83
C LYS A 60 35.52 9.47 7.74
N GLU A 61 35.33 9.42 9.05
CA GLU A 61 36.45 9.29 9.99
C GLU A 61 37.24 7.99 9.78
N LEU A 62 36.54 6.87 9.53
CA LEU A 62 37.20 5.59 9.24
C LEU A 62 37.93 5.60 7.89
N ALA A 63 37.45 6.35 6.91
CA ALA A 63 38.10 6.49 5.60
C ALA A 63 39.41 7.27 5.74
N ASP A 64 39.42 8.34 6.54
CA ASP A 64 40.64 9.09 6.89
C ASP A 64 41.67 8.17 7.62
N GLU A 65 41.20 7.17 8.35
CA GLU A 65 42.03 6.13 8.99
C GLU A 65 42.38 4.93 8.08
N GLY A 66 41.86 4.86 6.84
CA GLY A 66 42.06 3.73 5.92
C GLY A 66 41.34 2.43 6.31
N LYS A 67 40.28 2.52 7.12
CA LYS A 67 39.54 1.38 7.69
C LYS A 67 38.11 1.23 7.14
N ALA A 68 37.64 2.13 6.27
CA ALA A 68 36.31 2.09 5.67
C ALA A 68 36.21 1.10 4.48
N ASN A 69 36.36 -0.20 4.75
CA ASN A 69 36.45 -1.24 3.69
C ASN A 69 35.15 -2.03 3.44
N LYS A 70 34.18 -1.95 4.36
CA LYS A 70 32.91 -2.68 4.30
C LYS A 70 31.83 -1.84 3.63
N THR A 71 31.17 -2.43 2.63
CA THR A 71 30.08 -1.78 1.90
C THR A 71 28.83 -1.59 2.75
N ILE A 72 28.24 -0.39 2.67
CA ILE A 72 26.92 -0.06 3.23
C ILE A 72 25.94 0.15 2.08
N HIS A 73 24.91 -0.68 2.04
CA HIS A 73 23.81 -0.57 1.07
C HIS A 73 22.72 0.33 1.65
N VAL A 74 22.52 1.50 1.08
CA VAL A 74 21.41 2.38 1.46
C VAL A 74 20.22 2.03 0.59
N ILE A 75 19.15 1.50 1.16
CA ILE A 75 17.97 1.09 0.39
C ILE A 75 16.81 2.05 0.62
N SER A 76 16.15 2.45 -0.46
CA SER A 76 14.89 3.20 -0.40
C SER A 76 13.85 2.50 -1.23
N THR A 77 12.68 2.20 -0.64
CA THR A 77 11.59 1.56 -1.37
C THR A 77 10.60 2.60 -1.87
N ASP A 78 10.60 2.79 -3.18
CA ASP A 78 9.61 3.60 -3.87
C ASP A 78 8.42 2.73 -4.28
N THR A 79 7.24 3.05 -3.72
CA THR A 79 6.01 2.32 -4.01
C THR A 79 5.37 2.68 -5.34
N LEU A 80 5.92 3.68 -6.05
CA LEU A 80 5.39 4.29 -7.27
C LEU A 80 4.03 4.98 -7.09
N VAL A 81 3.59 5.11 -5.84
CA VAL A 81 2.38 5.84 -5.45
C VAL A 81 2.61 6.75 -4.24
N GLU A 82 3.87 7.02 -3.89
CA GLU A 82 4.23 8.02 -2.88
C GLU A 82 3.79 9.42 -3.31
N ASN A 83 3.66 10.34 -2.35
CA ASN A 83 3.49 11.76 -2.67
C ASN A 83 4.59 12.21 -3.66
N PRO A 84 4.25 12.80 -4.82
CA PRO A 84 5.24 13.12 -5.85
C PRO A 84 6.37 14.05 -5.38
N ILE A 85 6.09 15.02 -4.50
CA ILE A 85 7.13 15.90 -3.93
C ILE A 85 8.14 15.08 -3.14
N VAL A 86 7.65 14.12 -2.36
CA VAL A 86 8.47 13.24 -1.52
C VAL A 86 9.25 12.25 -2.38
N ALA A 87 8.62 11.71 -3.43
CA ALA A 87 9.29 10.82 -4.39
C ALA A 87 10.46 11.54 -5.10
N LEU A 88 10.24 12.78 -5.54
CA LEU A 88 11.29 13.64 -6.11
C LEU A 88 12.40 13.95 -5.10
N TRP A 89 12.03 14.29 -3.87
CA TRP A 89 12.97 14.54 -2.77
C TRP A 89 13.89 13.33 -2.53
N VAL A 90 13.31 12.15 -2.39
CA VAL A 90 14.05 10.89 -2.20
C VAL A 90 14.94 10.60 -3.40
N GLY A 91 14.42 10.74 -4.63
CA GLY A 91 15.19 10.54 -5.86
C GLY A 91 16.44 11.42 -5.93
N LYS A 92 16.27 12.74 -5.76
CA LYS A 92 17.38 13.72 -5.73
C LYS A 92 18.37 13.42 -4.59
N SER A 93 17.87 13.01 -3.43
CA SER A 93 18.75 12.64 -2.30
C SER A 93 19.62 11.44 -2.63
N LEU A 94 19.07 10.39 -3.25
CA LEU A 94 19.83 9.20 -3.67
C LEU A 94 20.91 9.55 -4.70
N GLU A 95 20.59 10.40 -5.68
CA GLU A 95 21.56 10.91 -6.67
C GLU A 95 22.71 11.65 -5.98
N LYS A 96 22.38 12.57 -5.05
CA LYS A 96 23.37 13.31 -4.26
C LYS A 96 24.23 12.40 -3.38
N MET A 97 23.64 11.35 -2.80
CA MET A 97 24.40 10.33 -2.08
C MET A 97 25.38 9.60 -3.00
N THR A 98 24.97 9.21 -4.20
CA THR A 98 25.87 8.55 -5.15
C THR A 98 27.05 9.46 -5.53
N GLU A 99 26.77 10.72 -5.86
CA GLU A 99 27.81 11.73 -6.16
C GLU A 99 28.77 11.94 -4.98
N ALA A 100 28.23 12.11 -3.78
CA ALA A 100 29.02 12.40 -2.58
C ALA A 100 29.83 11.21 -2.10
N ALA A 101 29.28 9.98 -2.19
CA ALA A 101 29.99 8.76 -1.83
C ALA A 101 31.20 8.56 -2.74
N ALA A 102 31.05 8.78 -4.05
CA ALA A 102 32.14 8.72 -5.01
C ALA A 102 33.19 9.82 -4.77
N ALA A 103 32.75 11.06 -4.52
CA ALA A 103 33.66 12.19 -4.27
C ALA A 103 34.45 12.06 -2.96
N GLN A 104 33.91 11.33 -1.98
CA GLN A 104 34.52 11.13 -0.65
C GLN A 104 35.19 9.74 -0.52
N ASP A 105 35.21 8.94 -1.58
CA ASP A 105 35.73 7.56 -1.59
C ASP A 105 35.14 6.68 -0.47
N LEU A 106 33.83 6.80 -0.24
CA LEU A 106 33.12 6.04 0.78
C LEU A 106 32.43 4.82 0.19
N PRO A 107 32.43 3.67 0.90
CA PRO A 107 31.83 2.42 0.42
C PRO A 107 30.30 2.41 0.61
N ILE A 108 29.61 3.47 0.19
CA ILE A 108 28.16 3.63 0.32
C ILE A 108 27.51 3.48 -1.05
N ILE A 109 26.54 2.57 -1.17
CA ILE A 109 25.83 2.32 -2.42
C ILE A 109 24.33 2.53 -2.20
N PRO A 110 23.74 3.62 -2.74
CA PRO A 110 22.31 3.84 -2.74
C PRO A 110 21.57 2.94 -3.75
N HIS A 111 20.41 2.40 -3.34
CA HIS A 111 19.53 1.55 -4.14
C HIS A 111 18.09 2.07 -4.06
N ARG A 112 17.49 2.39 -5.20
CA ARG A 112 16.05 2.62 -5.32
C ARG A 112 15.37 1.30 -5.65
N LEU A 113 14.67 0.73 -4.68
CA LEU A 113 13.88 -0.49 -4.84
C LEU A 113 12.46 -0.12 -5.26
N THR A 114 11.89 -0.89 -6.19
CA THR A 114 10.51 -0.73 -6.62
C THR A 114 9.79 -2.08 -6.59
N PRO A 115 8.48 -2.12 -6.35
CA PRO A 115 7.71 -3.36 -6.45
C PRO A 115 7.74 -3.95 -7.87
N GLU A 116 7.73 -5.28 -7.93
CA GLU A 116 7.52 -6.01 -9.18
C GLU A 116 6.22 -5.56 -9.85
N VAL A 117 6.17 -5.58 -11.18
CA VAL A 117 5.02 -5.10 -11.97
C VAL A 117 3.70 -5.74 -11.49
N LYS A 118 3.70 -7.05 -11.20
CA LYS A 118 2.51 -7.79 -10.74
C LYS A 118 1.98 -7.32 -9.37
N ASP A 119 2.82 -6.62 -8.60
CA ASP A 119 2.60 -6.17 -7.23
C ASP A 119 2.33 -4.67 -7.13
N ARG A 120 2.60 -3.90 -8.19
CA ARG A 120 2.30 -2.46 -8.27
C ARG A 120 0.82 -2.16 -8.02
N PHE A 121 0.56 -0.97 -7.47
CA PHE A 121 -0.75 -0.58 -6.96
C PHE A 121 -1.84 -0.65 -8.04
N TRP A 122 -1.61 0.01 -9.18
CA TRP A 122 -2.59 0.06 -10.27
C TRP A 122 -2.76 -1.28 -10.98
N VAL A 123 -1.72 -2.12 -11.07
CA VAL A 123 -1.85 -3.47 -11.62
C VAL A 123 -2.76 -4.34 -10.74
N ASN A 124 -2.69 -4.21 -9.42
CA ASN A 124 -3.60 -4.93 -8.53
C ASN A 124 -5.02 -4.34 -8.53
N LEU A 125 -5.17 -3.01 -8.51
CA LEU A 125 -6.47 -2.36 -8.46
C LEU A 125 -7.19 -2.39 -9.81
N ILE A 126 -6.56 -1.89 -10.87
CA ILE A 126 -7.11 -1.77 -12.23
C ILE A 126 -6.96 -3.09 -13.00
N GLY A 127 -5.86 -3.82 -12.85
CA GLY A 127 -5.68 -5.12 -13.51
C GLY A 127 -6.55 -6.20 -12.86
N LYS A 128 -6.22 -6.58 -11.63
CA LYS A 128 -6.88 -7.70 -10.93
C LYS A 128 -8.26 -7.34 -10.38
N GLY A 129 -8.53 -6.05 -10.14
CA GLY A 129 -9.77 -5.57 -9.54
C GLY A 129 -9.73 -5.57 -8.01
N TYR A 130 -8.57 -5.51 -7.38
CA TYR A 130 -8.52 -5.52 -5.91
C TYR A 130 -9.23 -4.28 -5.35
N PRO A 131 -10.10 -4.42 -4.33
CA PRO A 131 -10.64 -3.26 -3.66
C PRO A 131 -9.51 -2.43 -3.04
N ALA A 132 -9.70 -1.11 -2.98
CA ALA A 132 -8.75 -0.22 -2.34
C ALA A 132 -8.43 -0.70 -0.89
N PRO A 133 -7.17 -0.58 -0.42
CA PRO A 133 -6.74 -1.12 0.87
C PRO A 133 -7.61 -0.64 2.04
N ARG A 134 -7.89 -1.56 2.98
CA ARG A 134 -8.67 -1.30 4.21
C ARG A 134 -7.99 -1.94 5.41
N MET A 135 -8.42 -1.57 6.63
CA MET A 135 -7.89 -2.13 7.89
C MET A 135 -7.80 -3.67 7.91
N LYS A 136 -8.83 -4.37 7.44
CA LYS A 136 -8.86 -5.85 7.38
C LYS A 136 -8.33 -6.44 6.06
N PHE A 137 -7.97 -5.60 5.09
CA PHE A 137 -7.51 -6.02 3.76
C PHE A 137 -6.43 -5.05 3.25
N ARG A 138 -5.31 -4.99 3.98
CA ARG A 138 -4.19 -4.07 3.71
C ARG A 138 -3.12 -4.78 2.87
N TRP A 139 -3.42 -5.01 1.60
CA TRP A 139 -2.51 -5.70 0.69
C TRP A 139 -1.33 -4.83 0.20
N CYS A 140 -1.43 -3.51 0.29
CA CYS A 140 -0.44 -2.59 -0.27
C CYS A 140 0.88 -2.58 0.50
N THR A 141 0.87 -2.62 1.83
CA THR A 141 2.10 -2.52 2.63
C THR A 141 3.05 -3.69 2.36
N ASP A 142 2.51 -4.89 2.37
CA ASP A 142 3.29 -6.11 2.14
C ASP A 142 3.92 -6.10 0.74
N ARG A 143 3.10 -5.88 -0.29
CA ARG A 143 3.54 -5.93 -1.70
C ARG A 143 4.43 -4.76 -2.11
N LEU A 144 4.08 -3.55 -1.72
CA LEU A 144 4.73 -2.34 -2.22
C LEU A 144 5.94 -1.93 -1.38
N LYS A 145 5.92 -2.15 -0.06
CA LYS A 145 6.99 -1.69 0.86
C LYS A 145 7.84 -2.83 1.41
N ILE A 146 7.22 -3.89 1.93
CA ILE A 146 7.93 -4.94 2.66
C ILE A 146 8.63 -5.89 1.68
N SER A 147 7.92 -6.41 0.69
CA SER A 147 8.47 -7.42 -0.23
C SER A 147 9.73 -6.94 -0.97
N PRO A 148 9.79 -5.73 -1.57
CA PRO A 148 10.98 -5.30 -2.29
C PRO A 148 12.22 -5.20 -1.37
N SER A 149 12.04 -4.63 -0.18
CA SER A 149 13.10 -4.53 0.83
C SER A 149 13.54 -5.91 1.32
N ASN A 150 12.59 -6.78 1.67
CA ASN A 150 12.89 -8.11 2.19
C ASN A 150 13.61 -8.97 1.16
N THR A 151 13.21 -8.92 -0.11
CA THR A 151 13.90 -9.64 -1.19
C THR A 151 15.35 -9.18 -1.31
N PHE A 152 15.61 -7.87 -1.26
CA PHE A 152 16.98 -7.35 -1.30
C PHE A 152 17.81 -7.81 -0.08
N ILE A 153 17.28 -7.63 1.13
CA ILE A 153 17.97 -7.99 2.37
C ILE A 153 18.24 -9.50 2.44
N GLN A 154 17.27 -10.33 2.06
CA GLN A 154 17.44 -11.79 2.05
C GLN A 154 18.48 -12.24 1.03
N ASN A 155 18.49 -11.66 -0.17
CA ASN A 155 19.51 -11.99 -1.16
C ASN A 155 20.92 -11.67 -0.66
N LEU A 156 21.09 -10.53 0.02
CA LEU A 156 22.35 -10.14 0.63
C LEU A 156 22.74 -11.07 1.78
N ALA A 157 21.83 -11.34 2.72
CA ALA A 157 22.08 -12.25 3.83
C ALA A 157 22.41 -13.68 3.36
N ASN A 158 21.73 -14.19 2.33
CA ASN A 158 22.03 -15.51 1.77
C ASN A 158 23.39 -15.58 1.07
N THR A 159 23.84 -14.48 0.47
CA THR A 159 25.16 -14.41 -0.20
C THR A 159 26.31 -14.24 0.79
N ASN A 160 26.07 -13.50 1.89
CA ASN A 160 27.11 -13.10 2.85
C ASN A 160 27.03 -13.84 4.19
N GLY A 161 26.06 -14.74 4.37
CA GLY A 161 25.79 -15.47 5.61
C GLY A 161 24.85 -14.72 6.56
N GLU A 162 25.11 -13.43 6.81
CA GLU A 162 24.31 -12.56 7.67
C GLU A 162 24.22 -11.13 7.07
N ALA A 163 23.31 -10.31 7.60
CA ALA A 163 23.27 -8.86 7.31
C ALA A 163 22.88 -8.04 8.57
N ILE A 164 23.36 -6.80 8.66
CA ILE A 164 22.94 -5.83 9.69
C ILE A 164 22.01 -4.81 9.04
N LEU A 165 20.76 -4.73 9.51
CA LEU A 165 19.75 -3.77 9.10
C LEU A 165 19.73 -2.58 10.06
N VAL A 166 20.12 -1.40 9.56
CA VAL A 166 20.11 -0.15 10.32
C VAL A 166 18.78 0.58 10.10
N LEU A 167 18.05 0.84 11.19
CA LEU A 167 16.73 1.47 11.18
C LEU A 167 16.64 2.70 12.09
N GLY A 168 15.84 3.67 11.69
CA GLY A 168 15.59 4.91 12.44
C GLY A 168 14.42 4.82 13.41
N THR A 169 14.03 3.63 13.86
CA THR A 169 12.91 3.44 14.79
C THR A 169 13.26 3.93 16.19
N ARG A 170 12.33 4.60 16.87
CA ARG A 170 12.54 5.20 18.20
C ARG A 170 11.44 4.80 19.19
N LYS A 171 11.80 4.64 20.46
CA LYS A 171 10.86 4.33 21.54
C LYS A 171 9.84 5.45 21.75
N ALA A 172 10.26 6.69 21.55
CA ALA A 172 9.43 7.87 21.67
C ALA A 172 8.33 7.99 20.57
N GLU A 173 8.30 7.12 19.54
CA GLU A 173 7.29 7.21 18.48
C GLU A 173 5.89 6.73 18.90
N SER A 174 5.80 5.68 19.73
CA SER A 174 4.54 5.22 20.33
C SER A 174 4.79 4.14 21.38
N THR A 175 3.89 4.00 22.35
CA THR A 175 3.93 2.94 23.37
C THR A 175 4.04 1.55 22.74
N ALA A 176 3.27 1.28 21.67
CA ALA A 176 3.31 -0.01 20.98
C ALA A 176 4.68 -0.30 20.35
N ARG A 177 5.37 0.72 19.82
CA ARG A 177 6.73 0.58 19.28
C ARG A 177 7.75 0.36 20.39
N ALA A 178 7.66 1.11 21.49
CA ALA A 178 8.54 0.93 22.65
C ALA A 178 8.47 -0.50 23.19
N THR A 179 7.26 -1.00 23.48
CA THR A 179 7.06 -2.39 23.96
C THR A 179 7.62 -3.43 23.00
N ASN A 180 7.46 -3.23 21.69
CA ASN A 180 8.01 -4.16 20.71
C ASN A 180 9.55 -4.13 20.67
N MET A 181 10.17 -2.94 20.75
CA MET A 181 11.64 -2.82 20.82
C MET A 181 12.19 -3.47 22.09
N GLU A 182 11.60 -3.17 23.25
CA GLU A 182 11.99 -3.73 24.54
C GLU A 182 11.92 -5.26 24.56
N LYS A 183 10.93 -5.85 23.88
CA LYS A 183 10.82 -7.31 23.71
C LYS A 183 12.06 -7.91 23.03
N PHE A 184 12.54 -7.29 21.94
CA PHE A 184 13.73 -7.79 21.24
C PHE A 184 15.03 -7.46 21.99
N GLU A 185 15.09 -6.31 22.66
CA GLU A 185 16.21 -5.92 23.51
C GLU A 185 16.36 -6.84 24.74
N SER A 186 15.26 -7.36 25.27
CA SER A 186 15.23 -8.29 26.42
C SER A 186 15.36 -9.77 26.02
N SER A 187 15.48 -10.08 24.72
CA SER A 187 15.67 -11.45 24.23
C SER A 187 16.90 -12.10 24.86
N THR A 188 16.72 -13.26 25.49
CA THR A 188 17.81 -14.02 26.12
C THR A 188 18.60 -14.86 25.13
N THR A 189 18.08 -15.07 23.91
CA THR A 189 18.75 -15.81 22.83
C THR A 189 19.71 -14.96 22.01
N ASN A 190 19.65 -13.63 22.17
CA ASN A 190 20.45 -12.69 21.41
C ASN A 190 21.90 -12.65 21.88
N THR A 191 22.78 -13.32 21.14
CA THR A 191 24.23 -13.37 21.41
C THR A 191 24.97 -12.07 21.13
N ARG A 192 24.35 -11.10 20.44
CA ARG A 192 24.97 -9.83 20.02
C ARG A 192 24.45 -8.61 20.76
N LYS A 193 23.70 -8.81 21.84
CA LYS A 193 23.17 -7.72 22.67
C LYS A 193 24.24 -6.76 23.19
N ALA A 194 25.44 -7.26 23.51
CA ALA A 194 26.56 -6.43 23.96
C ALA A 194 27.07 -5.44 22.89
N LEU A 195 26.80 -5.70 21.61
CA LEU A 195 27.13 -4.83 20.48
C LEU A 195 25.97 -3.88 20.11
N GLY A 196 24.90 -3.84 20.91
CA GLY A 196 23.71 -3.03 20.65
C GLY A 196 22.84 -3.53 19.50
N LEU A 197 22.99 -4.81 19.11
CA LEU A 197 22.19 -5.45 18.06
C LEU A 197 20.98 -6.17 18.65
N THR A 198 19.89 -6.24 17.87
CA THR A 198 18.67 -7.00 18.19
C THR A 198 18.32 -7.99 17.08
N GLU A 199 17.57 -9.04 17.41
CA GLU A 199 17.11 -10.03 16.43
C GLU A 199 15.99 -9.43 15.54
N ASN A 200 15.91 -9.85 14.28
CA ASN A 200 14.77 -9.53 13.41
C ASN A 200 13.68 -10.60 13.53
N GLY A 201 12.44 -10.20 13.80
CA GLY A 201 11.32 -11.14 13.96
C GLY A 201 10.79 -11.76 12.66
N SER A 202 11.22 -11.32 11.47
CA SER A 202 10.70 -11.78 10.18
C SER A 202 11.77 -12.27 9.20
N LEU A 203 13.00 -11.77 9.32
CA LEU A 203 14.10 -12.11 8.44
C LEU A 203 15.14 -12.94 9.20
N ASP A 204 15.33 -14.18 8.78
CA ASP A 204 16.39 -15.04 9.29
C ASP A 204 17.77 -14.47 8.97
N ARG A 205 18.73 -14.65 9.90
CA ARG A 205 20.14 -14.19 9.78
C ARG A 205 20.29 -12.69 9.51
N VAL A 206 19.35 -11.88 10.00
CA VAL A 206 19.41 -10.41 9.96
C VAL A 206 19.38 -9.83 11.36
N TRP A 207 20.38 -9.02 11.68
CA TRP A 207 20.49 -8.27 12.92
C TRP A 207 19.97 -6.85 12.73
N VAL A 208 19.31 -6.26 13.73
CA VAL A 208 18.77 -4.91 13.67
C VAL A 208 19.56 -3.98 14.57
N TYR A 209 19.98 -2.84 14.01
CA TYR A 209 20.68 -1.77 14.71
C TYR A 209 19.88 -0.46 14.66
N THR A 210 19.62 0.14 15.82
CA THR A 210 18.79 1.36 15.95
C THR A 210 19.55 2.47 16.69
N PRO A 211 20.44 3.22 16.01
CA PRO A 211 21.37 4.15 16.65
C PRO A 211 20.69 5.32 17.37
N ILE A 212 19.44 5.63 17.01
CA ILE A 212 18.67 6.75 17.56
C ILE A 212 17.46 6.29 18.40
N ALA A 213 17.47 5.04 18.88
CA ALA A 213 16.33 4.43 19.58
C ALA A 213 15.78 5.28 20.74
N GLU A 214 16.67 5.96 21.48
CA GLU A 214 16.36 6.79 22.64
C GLU A 214 16.10 8.27 22.29
N TRP A 215 16.20 8.67 21.02
CA TRP A 215 16.02 10.06 20.63
C TRP A 215 14.55 10.46 20.62
N SER A 216 14.26 11.67 21.12
CA SER A 216 12.95 12.30 20.96
C SER A 216 12.79 12.89 19.55
N ASN A 217 11.59 13.40 19.24
CA ASN A 217 11.35 14.09 17.97
C ASN A 217 12.23 15.34 17.83
N ASP A 218 12.34 16.10 18.92
CA ASP A 218 13.08 17.36 18.94
C ASP A 218 14.58 17.11 18.88
N ASP A 219 15.09 16.02 19.49
CA ASP A 219 16.50 15.63 19.38
C ASP A 219 16.90 15.39 17.91
N VAL A 220 16.04 14.72 17.12
CA VAL A 220 16.31 14.49 15.70
C VAL A 220 16.46 15.81 14.94
N TRP A 221 15.56 16.77 15.17
CA TRP A 221 15.62 18.07 14.50
C TRP A 221 16.76 18.94 14.98
N VAL A 222 17.05 18.96 16.28
CA VAL A 222 18.22 19.64 16.84
C VAL A 222 19.48 19.13 16.13
N TYR A 223 19.63 17.81 15.98
CA TYR A 223 20.76 17.23 15.25
C TYR A 223 20.79 17.65 13.77
N LEU A 224 19.69 17.47 13.03
CA LEU A 224 19.64 17.78 11.60
C LEU A 224 19.88 19.27 11.29
N ASN A 225 19.45 20.17 12.18
CA ASN A 225 19.67 21.60 12.02
C ASN A 225 21.07 22.04 12.48
N SER A 226 21.68 21.31 13.42
CA SER A 226 23.01 21.65 13.95
C SER A 226 24.16 21.05 13.13
N VAL A 227 23.92 19.95 12.42
CA VAL A 227 24.95 19.21 11.70
C VAL A 227 24.66 19.19 10.21
N LYS A 228 25.63 19.67 9.42
CA LYS A 228 25.53 19.71 7.97
C LYS A 228 25.30 18.31 7.40
N ASN A 229 24.44 18.23 6.38
CA ASN A 229 24.26 17.02 5.60
C ASN A 229 25.54 16.67 4.80
N PRO A 230 26.13 15.47 4.94
CA PRO A 230 27.41 15.13 4.36
C PRO A 230 27.35 14.79 2.86
N TRP A 231 26.15 14.59 2.28
CA TRP A 231 25.95 14.46 0.83
C TRP A 231 25.41 15.74 0.17
N ASN A 232 25.54 16.88 0.84
CA ASN A 232 25.21 18.21 0.32
C ASN A 232 23.74 18.35 -0.16
N PHE A 233 22.83 17.66 0.52
CA PHE A 233 21.38 17.82 0.33
C PHE A 233 20.79 18.50 1.59
N PRO A 234 20.36 19.77 1.52
CA PRO A 234 20.19 20.55 2.74
C PRO A 234 19.05 20.09 3.65
N ASN A 235 19.34 19.95 4.96
CA ASN A 235 18.34 19.57 5.95
C ASN A 235 17.25 20.64 6.17
N HIS A 236 17.53 21.89 5.82
CA HIS A 236 16.52 22.95 5.89
C HIS A 236 15.39 22.74 4.87
N ASP A 237 15.71 22.20 3.68
CA ASP A 237 14.69 21.88 2.67
C ASP A 237 13.80 20.73 3.16
N LEU A 238 14.39 19.75 3.87
CA LEU A 238 13.64 18.69 4.53
C LEU A 238 12.68 19.28 5.56
N MET A 239 13.14 20.19 6.41
CA MET A 239 12.29 20.90 7.38
C MET A 239 11.18 21.68 6.66
N GLY A 240 11.49 22.39 5.58
CA GLY A 240 10.52 23.13 4.76
C GLY A 240 9.43 22.22 4.19
N MET A 241 9.78 20.99 3.78
CA MET A 241 8.80 20.00 3.34
C MET A 241 7.86 19.55 4.48
N TYR A 242 8.37 19.36 5.70
CA TYR A 242 7.54 19.06 6.87
C TYR A 242 6.65 20.25 7.29
N GLN A 243 7.18 21.47 7.21
CA GLN A 243 6.45 22.71 7.46
C GLN A 243 5.28 22.87 6.49
N GLY A 244 5.53 22.76 5.19
CA GLY A 244 4.49 22.85 4.16
C GLY A 244 3.42 21.76 4.27
N ALA A 245 3.75 20.61 4.85
CA ALA A 245 2.82 19.52 5.11
C ALA A 245 2.07 19.60 6.44
N THR A 246 2.22 20.70 7.19
CA THR A 246 1.55 20.94 8.47
C THR A 246 0.47 22.01 8.27
N GLU A 247 -0.69 21.81 8.86
CA GLU A 247 -1.81 22.75 8.77
C GLU A 247 -1.40 24.12 9.36
N GLY A 248 -1.63 25.20 8.60
CA GLY A 248 -1.23 26.56 8.99
C GLY A 248 0.22 26.92 8.69
N GLY A 249 1.04 25.99 8.18
CA GLY A 249 2.41 26.26 7.71
C GLY A 249 3.42 26.63 8.80
N GLU A 250 3.01 26.66 10.07
CA GLU A 250 3.87 26.99 11.19
C GLU A 250 4.53 25.74 11.80
N CYS A 251 5.78 25.89 12.23
CA CYS A 251 6.58 24.89 12.92
C CYS A 251 6.98 25.48 14.26
N PRO A 252 6.14 25.32 15.29
CA PRO A 252 6.50 25.75 16.62
C PRO A 252 7.64 24.84 17.08
N LEU A 253 8.88 25.34 17.01
CA LEU A 253 10.00 24.81 17.79
C LEU A 253 9.75 25.21 19.25
N VAL A 254 8.69 24.66 19.85
CA VAL A 254 8.21 25.03 21.18
C VAL A 254 8.73 24.03 22.19
N VAL A 255 9.31 24.57 23.26
CA VAL A 255 9.92 23.86 24.39
C VAL A 255 8.87 23.23 25.33
N ASP A 256 7.58 23.25 24.95
CA ASP A 256 6.45 22.85 25.79
C ASP A 256 5.54 21.80 25.12
N LYS A 257 5.19 20.75 25.87
CA LYS A 257 4.56 19.49 25.41
C LYS A 257 3.10 19.62 24.98
N SER A 258 2.47 20.78 25.18
CA SER A 258 1.09 21.03 24.77
C SER A 258 0.95 21.39 23.29
N THR A 259 2.05 21.74 22.62
CA THR A 259 2.07 22.16 21.22
C THR A 259 2.72 21.06 20.37
N GLN A 260 2.01 20.59 19.34
CA GLN A 260 2.49 19.52 18.46
C GLN A 260 3.67 20.04 17.61
N SER A 261 4.88 19.48 17.80
CA SER A 261 6.05 19.92 17.03
C SER A 261 5.98 19.44 15.57
N CYS A 262 6.52 20.25 14.66
CA CYS A 262 6.72 19.94 13.25
C CYS A 262 7.54 18.64 13.11
N GLY A 263 6.89 17.53 12.82
CA GLY A 263 7.53 16.20 12.79
C GLY A 263 6.57 15.03 12.93
N ASP A 264 5.32 15.30 13.32
CA ASP A 264 4.24 14.30 13.29
C ASP A 264 3.50 14.23 11.95
N SER A 265 3.73 15.20 11.04
CA SER A 265 3.19 15.11 9.68
C SER A 265 3.81 13.91 8.97
N ARG A 266 2.96 12.95 8.57
CA ARG A 266 3.36 11.73 7.90
C ARG A 266 3.08 11.84 6.42
N PHE A 267 4.13 11.74 5.63
CA PHE A 267 4.00 11.63 4.18
C PHE A 267 3.50 10.23 3.82
N GLY A 268 2.30 10.19 3.25
CA GLY A 268 1.66 8.97 2.75
C GLY A 268 1.72 8.85 1.24
N CYS A 269 1.29 7.69 0.76
CA CYS A 269 0.99 7.47 -0.64
C CYS A 269 -0.24 8.30 -1.05
N TYR A 270 -0.23 8.97 -2.20
CA TYR A 270 -1.35 9.81 -2.64
C TYR A 270 -2.66 9.02 -2.84
N VAL A 271 -2.57 7.69 -2.99
CA VAL A 271 -3.71 6.76 -3.10
C VAL A 271 -4.21 6.18 -1.77
N CYS A 272 -3.67 6.63 -0.62
CA CYS A 272 -3.91 5.96 0.65
C CYS A 272 -5.34 6.17 1.18
N THR A 273 -6.12 5.08 1.24
CA THR A 273 -7.50 5.04 1.77
C THR A 273 -7.59 4.57 3.23
N MET A 274 -6.46 4.42 3.91
CA MET A 274 -6.41 4.01 5.33
C MET A 274 -6.81 5.12 6.30
N VAL A 275 -6.72 6.37 5.82
CA VAL A 275 -7.16 7.59 6.50
C VAL A 275 -8.34 8.17 5.73
N THR A 276 -9.15 9.04 6.38
CA THR A 276 -10.27 9.74 5.73
C THR A 276 -9.78 10.72 4.68
N GLU A 277 -8.77 11.51 5.02
CA GLU A 277 -8.18 12.52 4.15
C GLU A 277 -6.64 12.48 4.20
N ASP A 278 -6.02 12.87 3.09
CA ASP A 278 -4.57 13.11 3.06
C ASP A 278 -4.29 14.52 3.56
N LYS A 279 -4.20 14.67 4.89
CA LYS A 279 -3.93 15.97 5.53
C LYS A 279 -2.62 16.59 5.06
N SER A 280 -1.59 15.78 4.84
CA SER A 280 -0.26 16.24 4.42
C SER A 280 -0.33 16.85 3.03
N MET A 281 -0.93 16.13 2.07
CA MET A 281 -1.08 16.63 0.71
C MET A 281 -2.02 17.84 0.64
N ASN A 282 -3.13 17.83 1.38
CA ASN A 282 -4.05 18.96 1.43
C ASN A 282 -3.39 20.20 2.05
N ALA A 283 -2.60 20.04 3.12
CA ALA A 283 -1.85 21.13 3.73
C ALA A 283 -0.79 21.70 2.78
N MET A 284 -0.06 20.83 2.07
CA MET A 284 0.91 21.28 1.06
C MET A 284 0.27 22.19 0.01
N ILE A 285 -0.91 21.81 -0.48
CA ILE A 285 -1.63 22.60 -1.48
C ILE A 285 -2.19 23.89 -0.87
N ALA A 286 -2.78 23.82 0.32
CA ALA A 286 -3.35 24.99 0.99
C ALA A 286 -2.31 26.03 1.41
N ASN A 287 -1.09 25.59 1.73
CA ASN A 287 0.01 26.46 2.15
C ASN A 287 0.78 27.06 0.96
N ASP A 288 0.60 26.54 -0.26
CA ASP A 288 1.36 26.93 -1.44
C ASP A 288 0.57 26.69 -2.74
N ASP A 289 0.07 27.77 -3.33
CA ASP A 289 -0.71 27.75 -4.58
C ASP A 289 0.09 27.15 -5.76
N GLU A 290 1.43 27.16 -5.72
CA GLU A 290 2.24 26.49 -6.76
C GLU A 290 2.10 24.96 -6.71
N LYS A 291 1.48 24.39 -5.66
CA LYS A 291 1.24 22.96 -5.50
C LYS A 291 -0.16 22.51 -5.92
N GLU A 292 -1.00 23.41 -6.46
CA GLU A 292 -2.35 23.07 -6.97
C GLU A 292 -2.35 21.94 -8.01
N TRP A 293 -1.24 21.75 -8.75
CA TRP A 293 -1.08 20.64 -9.70
C TRP A 293 -1.24 19.24 -9.07
N MET A 294 -1.19 19.12 -7.74
CA MET A 294 -1.43 17.87 -7.01
C MET A 294 -2.91 17.53 -6.81
N TYR A 295 -3.84 18.49 -7.02
CA TYR A 295 -5.29 18.27 -6.87
C TYR A 295 -5.86 17.10 -7.68
N PRO A 296 -5.41 16.81 -8.92
CA PRO A 296 -5.85 15.62 -9.65
C PRO A 296 -5.56 14.31 -8.90
N LEU A 297 -4.46 14.24 -8.14
CA LEU A 297 -4.11 13.06 -7.33
C LEU A 297 -5.00 12.94 -6.09
N VAL A 298 -5.31 14.06 -5.43
CA VAL A 298 -6.29 14.12 -4.33
C VAL A 298 -7.66 13.64 -4.84
N SER A 299 -8.07 14.13 -6.02
CA SER A 299 -9.34 13.76 -6.64
C SER A 299 -9.39 12.27 -6.96
N LEU A 300 -8.32 11.71 -7.52
CA LEU A 300 -8.18 10.29 -7.83
C LEU A 300 -8.29 9.41 -6.57
N ARG A 301 -7.69 9.83 -5.45
CA ARG A 301 -7.83 9.17 -4.15
C ARG A 301 -9.29 9.13 -3.70
N ASN A 302 -10.00 10.25 -3.83
CA ASN A 302 -11.38 10.39 -3.36
C ASN A 302 -12.39 9.53 -4.15
N GLU A 303 -12.05 9.12 -5.38
CA GLU A 303 -12.82 8.10 -6.14
C GLU A 303 -12.79 6.72 -5.44
N LEU A 304 -11.71 6.40 -4.72
CA LEU A 304 -11.49 5.12 -4.03
C LEU A 304 -11.84 5.16 -2.53
N GLU A 305 -11.95 6.36 -1.97
CA GLU A 305 -12.14 6.57 -0.55
C GLU A 305 -13.58 6.24 -0.13
N ILE A 306 -13.69 5.50 0.98
CA ILE A 306 -14.96 4.99 1.51
C ILE A 306 -15.19 5.36 2.97
N ASN A 307 -14.18 5.97 3.60
CA ASN A 307 -14.32 6.43 4.97
C ASN A 307 -14.99 7.81 4.93
N ASP A 308 -15.54 8.22 6.05
CA ASP A 308 -16.02 9.59 6.24
C ASP A 308 -16.27 9.75 7.74
N SER A 309 -16.08 10.96 8.26
CA SER A 309 -16.47 11.30 9.62
C SER A 309 -18.01 11.36 9.73
N VAL A 310 -18.69 11.76 8.65
CA VAL A 310 -20.14 11.82 8.57
C VAL A 310 -20.70 10.46 8.19
N ARG A 311 -21.53 9.89 9.08
CA ARG A 311 -22.09 8.53 8.93
C ARG A 311 -22.86 8.34 7.61
N GLU A 312 -23.69 9.30 7.22
CA GLU A 312 -24.51 9.21 6.01
C GLU A 312 -23.65 9.17 4.74
N LYS A 313 -22.69 10.09 4.62
CA LYS A 313 -21.71 10.11 3.52
C LYS A 313 -20.91 8.82 3.45
N LYS A 314 -20.50 8.29 4.61
CA LYS A 314 -19.83 6.99 4.68
C LYS A 314 -20.70 5.85 4.13
N LEU A 315 -21.99 5.82 4.47
CA LEU A 315 -22.93 4.82 3.96
C LEU A 315 -23.12 4.93 2.45
N GLU A 316 -23.23 6.15 1.92
CA GLU A 316 -23.32 6.40 0.49
C GLU A 316 -22.06 5.91 -0.25
N LYS A 317 -20.87 6.26 0.24
CA LYS A 317 -19.60 5.79 -0.35
C LYS A 317 -19.48 4.26 -0.30
N LEU A 318 -19.93 3.63 0.79
CA LEU A 318 -19.98 2.17 0.90
C LEU A 318 -20.94 1.54 -0.12
N ARG A 319 -22.13 2.13 -0.33
CA ARG A 319 -23.07 1.71 -1.39
C ARG A 319 -22.43 1.82 -2.78
N ARG A 320 -21.79 2.96 -3.07
CA ARG A 320 -21.07 3.21 -4.32
C ARG A 320 -19.96 2.19 -4.57
N ASP A 321 -19.06 1.99 -3.60
CA ASP A 321 -17.98 1.01 -3.73
C ASP A 321 -18.53 -0.40 -3.93
N ARG A 322 -19.61 -0.76 -3.23
CA ARG A 322 -20.24 -2.06 -3.36
C ARG A 322 -20.84 -2.28 -4.75
N ASN A 323 -21.50 -1.28 -5.32
CA ASN A 323 -22.04 -1.30 -6.68
C ASN A 323 -20.94 -1.47 -7.74
N ASN A 324 -19.73 -0.97 -7.46
CA ASN A 324 -18.58 -1.08 -8.35
C ASN A 324 -17.88 -2.45 -8.29
N ARG A 325 -18.34 -3.37 -7.43
CA ARG A 325 -17.70 -4.66 -7.16
C ARG A 325 -18.60 -5.83 -7.50
N ASP A 326 -17.98 -6.85 -8.10
CA ASP A 326 -18.64 -8.12 -8.40
C ASP A 326 -19.09 -8.79 -7.09
N PHE A 327 -20.28 -9.35 -7.05
CA PHE A 327 -20.77 -10.07 -5.87
C PHE A 327 -20.03 -11.39 -5.66
N ARG A 328 -19.36 -11.91 -6.69
CA ARG A 328 -18.52 -13.12 -6.65
C ARG A 328 -17.09 -12.78 -6.24
N ARG A 329 -16.41 -13.70 -5.57
CA ARG A 329 -14.94 -13.65 -5.42
C ARG A 329 -14.24 -13.86 -6.76
N MET A 330 -12.93 -13.62 -6.82
CA MET A 330 -12.15 -13.79 -8.06
C MET A 330 -12.25 -15.21 -8.66
N ASN A 331 -12.42 -16.22 -7.81
CA ASN A 331 -12.62 -17.62 -8.22
C ASN A 331 -14.09 -17.99 -8.44
N GLY A 332 -15.02 -17.03 -8.49
CA GLY A 332 -16.46 -17.29 -8.64
C GLY A 332 -17.20 -17.61 -7.35
N THR A 333 -16.50 -17.91 -6.26
CA THR A 333 -17.16 -18.33 -5.01
C THR A 333 -17.99 -17.20 -4.40
N LEU A 334 -19.09 -17.59 -3.75
CA LEU A 334 -19.94 -16.70 -2.97
C LEU A 334 -19.59 -16.86 -1.49
N THR A 335 -19.14 -15.79 -0.84
CA THR A 335 -18.84 -15.78 0.60
C THR A 335 -19.94 -15.02 1.31
N VAL A 336 -20.52 -15.59 2.36
CA VAL A 336 -21.52 -14.90 3.19
C VAL A 336 -20.84 -14.24 4.40
N HIS A 337 -21.26 -13.02 4.73
CA HIS A 337 -20.95 -12.38 5.99
C HIS A 337 -22.23 -12.08 6.75
N VAL A 338 -22.32 -12.61 7.97
CA VAL A 338 -23.44 -12.38 8.88
C VAL A 338 -23.00 -11.42 9.97
N SER A 339 -23.75 -10.36 10.16
CA SER A 339 -23.55 -9.36 11.20
C SER A 339 -24.84 -9.15 12.00
N LYS A 340 -24.74 -8.42 13.11
CA LYS A 340 -25.93 -7.98 13.86
C LYS A 340 -26.90 -7.10 13.05
N HIS A 341 -26.45 -6.53 11.94
CA HIS A 341 -27.22 -5.63 11.09
C HIS A 341 -27.78 -6.30 9.82
N GLY A 342 -27.47 -7.59 9.58
CA GLY A 342 -27.91 -8.29 8.39
C GLY A 342 -26.90 -9.32 7.89
N ALA A 343 -27.37 -10.18 6.98
CA ALA A 343 -26.59 -11.22 6.31
C ALA A 343 -26.54 -10.95 4.80
N ASP A 344 -25.34 -11.04 4.21
CA ASP A 344 -25.16 -10.68 2.80
C ASP A 344 -23.90 -11.30 2.19
N VAL A 345 -23.82 -11.27 0.85
CA VAL A 345 -22.64 -11.72 0.11
C VAL A 345 -21.52 -10.69 0.20
N VAL A 346 -20.29 -11.18 0.40
CA VAL A 346 -19.10 -10.34 0.40
C VAL A 346 -18.59 -10.20 -1.02
N HIS A 347 -18.71 -8.99 -1.55
CA HIS A 347 -18.30 -8.68 -2.92
C HIS A 347 -16.79 -8.94 -3.10
N GLY A 348 -16.40 -9.38 -4.29
CA GLY A 348 -15.03 -9.61 -4.72
C GLY A 348 -14.43 -8.42 -5.46
N PRO A 349 -13.88 -8.62 -6.67
CA PRO A 349 -13.11 -7.60 -7.36
C PRO A 349 -13.97 -6.49 -7.98
N TYR A 350 -13.36 -5.37 -8.32
CA TYR A 350 -13.98 -4.33 -9.13
C TYR A 350 -14.39 -4.85 -10.51
N VAL A 351 -15.60 -4.48 -10.94
CA VAL A 351 -16.17 -4.85 -12.23
C VAL A 351 -15.45 -4.14 -13.38
N GLN A 352 -15.60 -4.68 -14.60
CA GLN A 352 -14.95 -4.14 -15.81
C GLN A 352 -15.15 -2.64 -15.97
N LYS A 353 -16.41 -2.17 -15.89
CA LYS A 353 -16.77 -0.75 -16.07
C LYS A 353 -16.01 0.16 -15.10
N PHE A 354 -15.88 -0.25 -13.83
CA PHE A 354 -15.15 0.54 -12.84
C PHE A 354 -13.63 0.49 -13.06
N ARG A 355 -13.08 -0.67 -13.46
CA ARG A 355 -11.65 -0.77 -13.82
C ARG A 355 -11.29 0.10 -15.01
N GLU A 356 -12.11 0.13 -16.05
CA GLU A 356 -11.97 1.01 -17.21
C GLU A 356 -12.10 2.49 -16.82
N HIS A 357 -13.06 2.82 -15.95
CA HIS A 357 -13.22 4.17 -15.40
C HIS A 357 -11.98 4.62 -14.63
N MET A 358 -11.45 3.77 -13.73
CA MET A 358 -10.26 4.09 -12.96
C MET A 358 -9.02 4.22 -13.84
N LEU A 359 -8.85 3.36 -14.86
CA LEU A 359 -7.79 3.51 -15.86
C LEU A 359 -7.85 4.89 -16.51
N LYS A 360 -9.03 5.30 -16.98
CA LYS A 360 -9.23 6.62 -17.57
C LYS A 360 -8.87 7.74 -16.60
N LYS A 361 -9.37 7.68 -15.35
CA LYS A 361 -9.10 8.68 -14.30
C LYS A 361 -7.61 8.80 -13.96
N VAL A 362 -6.87 7.69 -13.89
CA VAL A 362 -5.43 7.72 -13.63
C VAL A 362 -4.68 8.40 -14.78
N LEU A 363 -5.02 8.07 -16.03
CA LEU A 363 -4.40 8.70 -17.20
C LEU A 363 -4.77 10.19 -17.31
N GLU A 364 -6.01 10.57 -17.00
CA GLU A 364 -6.44 11.97 -16.97
C GLU A 364 -5.69 12.75 -15.88
N ALA A 365 -5.53 12.17 -14.69
CA ALA A 365 -4.75 12.76 -13.61
C ALA A 365 -3.27 12.92 -13.99
N GLN A 366 -2.69 11.92 -14.67
CA GLN A 366 -1.34 12.01 -15.18
C GLN A 366 -1.17 13.19 -16.15
N VAL A 367 -2.02 13.29 -17.18
CA VAL A 367 -1.98 14.40 -18.15
C VAL A 367 -2.15 15.74 -17.46
N ALA A 368 -3.07 15.84 -16.50
CA ALA A 368 -3.31 17.05 -15.74
C ALA A 368 -2.06 17.48 -14.95
N VAL A 369 -1.41 16.54 -14.24
CA VAL A 369 -0.17 16.81 -13.49
C VAL A 369 0.97 17.23 -14.43
N GLN A 370 1.14 16.54 -15.56
CA GLN A 370 2.20 16.87 -16.54
C GLN A 370 2.01 18.26 -17.15
N HIS A 371 0.77 18.72 -17.30
CA HIS A 371 0.45 20.02 -17.86
C HIS A 371 0.57 21.16 -16.84
N MET A 372 0.07 20.97 -15.63
CA MET A 372 0.00 22.01 -14.60
C MET A 372 1.24 22.07 -13.71
N GLY A 373 1.95 20.96 -13.57
CA GLY A 373 3.05 20.82 -12.63
C GLY A 373 4.37 21.45 -13.09
N PRO A 374 5.31 21.62 -12.17
CA PRO A 374 6.64 22.16 -12.45
C PRO A 374 7.45 21.22 -13.38
N PRO A 375 8.57 21.70 -13.96
CA PRO A 375 9.40 20.91 -14.88
C PRO A 375 9.76 19.50 -14.40
N GLU A 376 9.94 19.30 -13.10
CA GLU A 376 10.31 18.03 -12.48
C GLU A 376 9.23 16.95 -12.57
N VAL A 377 7.95 17.31 -12.77
CA VAL A 377 6.84 16.35 -12.89
C VAL A 377 6.26 16.27 -14.30
N LYS A 378 6.85 16.97 -15.28
CA LYS A 378 6.40 16.92 -16.68
C LYS A 378 6.50 15.52 -17.30
N ASP A 379 7.48 14.74 -16.84
CA ASP A 379 7.68 13.35 -17.28
C ASP A 379 7.12 12.33 -16.28
N LEU A 380 6.29 12.76 -15.31
CA LEU A 380 5.69 11.85 -14.33
C LEU A 380 4.77 10.84 -15.03
N GLU A 381 5.06 9.56 -14.88
CA GLU A 381 4.18 8.46 -15.30
C GLU A 381 3.51 7.84 -14.06
N LEU A 382 2.18 7.95 -13.96
CA LEU A 382 1.39 7.24 -12.94
C LEU A 382 1.14 5.78 -13.33
N LEU A 383 1.14 5.50 -14.64
CA LEU A 383 1.05 4.17 -15.24
C LEU A 383 2.14 4.03 -16.29
N THR A 384 3.17 3.25 -15.98
CA THR A 384 4.24 2.95 -16.94
C THR A 384 3.70 2.04 -18.06
N LEU A 385 4.42 1.95 -19.17
CA LEU A 385 4.07 1.00 -20.23
C LEU A 385 4.03 -0.45 -19.73
N GLU A 386 4.91 -0.82 -18.80
CA GLU A 386 4.91 -2.15 -18.16
C GLU A 386 3.62 -2.41 -17.39
N ASP A 387 3.12 -1.39 -16.68
CA ASP A 387 1.86 -1.49 -15.93
C ASP A 387 0.67 -1.66 -16.88
N LEU A 388 0.64 -0.88 -17.96
CA LEU A 388 -0.43 -0.94 -18.97
C LEU A 388 -0.45 -2.30 -19.65
N GLU A 389 0.70 -2.85 -20.05
CA GLU A 389 0.77 -4.18 -20.65
C GLU A 389 0.41 -5.28 -19.65
N ALA A 390 0.79 -5.16 -18.38
CA ALA A 390 0.39 -6.11 -17.34
C ALA A 390 -1.12 -6.08 -17.07
N ILE A 391 -1.72 -4.88 -16.97
CA ILE A 391 -3.17 -4.69 -16.83
C ILE A 391 -3.89 -5.30 -18.03
N ARG A 392 -3.46 -4.95 -19.24
CA ARG A 392 -4.05 -5.44 -20.49
C ARG A 392 -3.98 -6.97 -20.58
N LYS A 393 -2.84 -7.56 -20.19
CA LYS A 393 -2.67 -9.01 -20.13
C LYS A 393 -3.68 -9.65 -19.18
N ILE A 394 -3.81 -9.12 -17.95
CA ILE A 394 -4.79 -9.63 -16.97
C ILE A 394 -6.21 -9.53 -17.53
N TRP A 395 -6.57 -8.42 -18.16
CA TRP A 395 -7.90 -8.21 -18.73
C TRP A 395 -8.21 -9.24 -19.84
N LEU A 396 -7.25 -9.48 -20.74
CA LEU A 396 -7.43 -10.40 -21.86
C LEU A 396 -7.38 -11.88 -21.43
N GLU A 397 -6.39 -12.25 -20.63
CA GLU A 397 -6.10 -13.66 -20.31
C GLU A 397 -6.93 -14.16 -19.12
N ASP A 398 -7.02 -13.38 -18.04
CA ASP A 398 -7.65 -13.82 -16.79
C ASP A 398 -9.12 -13.39 -16.69
N LYS A 399 -9.48 -12.23 -17.26
CA LYS A 399 -10.86 -11.68 -17.21
C LYS A 399 -11.65 -11.90 -18.49
N HIS A 400 -11.01 -12.40 -19.55
CA HIS A 400 -11.60 -12.65 -20.87
C HIS A 400 -12.26 -11.41 -21.51
N GLU A 401 -11.70 -10.23 -21.28
CA GLU A 401 -12.16 -8.93 -21.80
C GLU A 401 -11.59 -8.68 -23.19
N ILE A 402 -11.99 -9.56 -24.10
CA ILE A 402 -11.49 -9.64 -25.47
C ILE A 402 -11.84 -8.41 -26.34
N GLU A 403 -12.67 -7.49 -25.85
CA GLU A 403 -12.91 -6.16 -26.43
C GLU A 403 -11.65 -5.31 -26.52
N ASP A 404 -10.67 -5.58 -25.64
CA ASP A 404 -9.36 -4.95 -25.61
C ASP A 404 -9.46 -3.41 -25.54
N ASN A 405 -10.18 -2.92 -24.52
CA ASN A 405 -10.51 -1.50 -24.40
C ASN A 405 -9.34 -0.64 -23.89
N LEU A 406 -8.31 -1.23 -23.28
CA LEU A 406 -7.19 -0.47 -22.70
C LEU A 406 -6.47 0.43 -23.71
N PRO A 407 -6.06 -0.05 -24.92
CA PRO A 407 -5.44 0.81 -25.92
C PRO A 407 -6.35 1.99 -26.35
N LYS A 408 -7.66 1.74 -26.47
CA LYS A 408 -8.63 2.78 -26.86
C LYS A 408 -8.74 3.87 -25.80
N ILE A 409 -8.82 3.47 -24.52
CA ILE A 409 -8.87 4.40 -23.38
C ILE A 409 -7.57 5.22 -23.32
N TYR A 410 -6.43 4.56 -23.51
CA TYR A 410 -5.12 5.23 -23.56
C TYR A 410 -5.08 6.29 -24.67
N GLU A 411 -5.39 5.91 -25.91
CA GLU A 411 -5.36 6.82 -27.07
C GLU A 411 -6.37 7.97 -26.93
N GLN A 412 -7.53 7.69 -26.33
CA GLN A 412 -8.54 8.72 -26.06
C GLN A 412 -8.04 9.79 -25.09
N VAL A 413 -7.28 9.42 -24.05
CA VAL A 413 -6.83 10.34 -23.00
C VAL A 413 -5.48 10.96 -23.36
N ILE A 414 -4.47 10.13 -23.65
CA ILE A 414 -3.09 10.56 -23.90
C ILE A 414 -2.91 11.24 -25.26
N LYS A 415 -3.84 11.03 -26.20
CA LYS A 415 -3.78 11.55 -27.58
C LYS A 415 -2.55 11.10 -28.37
N GLN A 416 -1.92 10.01 -27.94
CA GLN A 416 -0.82 9.34 -28.65
C GLN A 416 -1.17 7.87 -28.90
N PRO A 417 -0.66 7.26 -29.98
CA PRO A 417 -0.84 5.84 -30.25
C PRO A 417 -0.36 4.97 -29.09
N TYR A 418 -1.11 3.92 -28.77
CA TYR A 418 -0.71 2.97 -27.73
C TYR A 418 0.57 2.23 -28.14
N LYS A 419 1.63 2.34 -27.33
CA LYS A 419 2.98 1.81 -27.63
C LYS A 419 3.15 0.31 -27.36
N GLY A 420 2.17 -0.34 -26.72
CA GLY A 420 2.25 -1.76 -26.37
C GLY A 420 2.08 -2.71 -27.55
N LYS A 421 2.10 -4.01 -27.29
CA LYS A 421 2.07 -5.03 -28.36
C LYS A 421 0.80 -4.93 -29.20
N ARG A 422 0.92 -4.86 -30.52
CA ARG A 422 -0.25 -4.91 -31.41
C ARG A 422 -0.88 -6.30 -31.35
N ARG A 423 -2.21 -6.34 -31.22
CA ARG A 423 -2.99 -7.57 -31.27
C ARG A 423 -3.56 -7.73 -32.68
N ALA A 424 -3.44 -8.92 -33.25
CA ALA A 424 -4.07 -9.22 -34.53
C ALA A 424 -5.59 -9.11 -34.40
N HIS A 425 -6.25 -8.49 -35.38
CA HIS A 425 -7.71 -8.45 -35.43
C HIS A 425 -8.26 -9.86 -35.56
N HIS A 426 -9.15 -10.24 -34.63
CA HIS A 426 -9.86 -11.50 -34.73
C HIS A 426 -11.07 -11.33 -35.67
N PRO A 427 -11.27 -12.21 -36.67
CA PRO A 427 -12.33 -12.05 -37.66
C PRO A 427 -13.74 -12.06 -37.04
N ILE A 428 -13.96 -12.89 -36.02
CA ILE A 428 -15.28 -13.06 -35.36
C ILE A 428 -15.37 -12.27 -34.04
N LEU A 429 -14.48 -12.53 -33.09
CA LEU A 429 -14.37 -11.86 -31.78
C LEU A 429 -13.79 -10.43 -31.87
N ASN A 430 -14.49 -9.56 -32.59
CA ASN A 430 -14.18 -8.13 -32.68
C ASN A 430 -15.23 -7.28 -31.94
N SER A 431 -14.93 -5.99 -31.73
CA SER A 431 -15.82 -5.10 -30.97
C SER A 431 -17.24 -5.02 -31.55
N SER A 432 -17.41 -5.02 -32.87
CA SER A 432 -18.74 -4.98 -33.50
C SER A 432 -19.57 -6.22 -33.16
N SER A 433 -18.97 -7.41 -33.29
CA SER A 433 -19.66 -8.66 -32.95
C SER A 433 -20.00 -8.76 -31.47
N LEU A 434 -19.07 -8.32 -30.61
CA LEU A 434 -19.26 -8.34 -29.15
C LEU A 434 -20.35 -7.36 -28.72
N SER A 435 -20.41 -6.15 -29.30
CA SER A 435 -21.52 -5.22 -29.05
C SER A 435 -22.87 -5.80 -29.46
N LYS A 436 -22.96 -6.48 -30.61
CA LYS A 436 -24.20 -7.17 -31.04
C LYS A 436 -24.58 -8.29 -30.07
N LEU A 437 -23.61 -9.08 -29.61
CA LEU A 437 -23.84 -10.14 -28.63
C LEU A 437 -24.34 -9.57 -27.30
N GLN A 438 -23.75 -8.47 -26.84
CA GLN A 438 -24.19 -7.78 -25.63
C GLN A 438 -25.64 -7.31 -25.75
N THR A 439 -25.98 -6.60 -26.84
CA THR A 439 -27.36 -6.15 -27.10
C THR A 439 -28.34 -7.32 -27.17
N TYR A 440 -27.94 -8.44 -27.79
CA TYR A 440 -28.78 -9.64 -27.83
C TYR A 440 -29.04 -10.20 -26.43
N CYS A 441 -28.02 -10.30 -25.57
CA CYS A 441 -28.18 -10.77 -24.19
C CYS A 441 -29.09 -9.83 -23.39
N GLU A 442 -28.90 -8.52 -23.52
CA GLU A 442 -29.73 -7.50 -22.86
C GLU A 442 -31.22 -7.64 -23.27
N GLN A 443 -31.50 -7.84 -24.55
CA GLN A 443 -32.86 -8.09 -25.07
C GLN A 443 -33.49 -9.39 -24.54
N HIS A 444 -32.67 -10.36 -24.13
CA HIS A 444 -33.10 -11.65 -23.58
C HIS A 444 -33.05 -11.68 -22.05
N GLY A 445 -33.08 -10.52 -21.39
CA GLY A 445 -33.25 -10.42 -19.94
C GLY A 445 -31.95 -10.33 -19.13
N ASP A 446 -30.78 -10.22 -19.77
CA ASP A 446 -29.48 -10.07 -19.09
C ASP A 446 -29.23 -8.63 -18.61
N LYS A 447 -30.05 -8.16 -17.67
CA LYS A 447 -29.96 -6.78 -17.14
C LYS A 447 -28.63 -6.48 -16.43
N GLU A 448 -28.02 -7.49 -15.83
CA GLU A 448 -26.76 -7.37 -15.07
C GLU A 448 -25.51 -7.68 -15.92
N GLY A 449 -25.68 -8.15 -17.16
CA GLY A 449 -24.58 -8.48 -18.07
C GLY A 449 -23.85 -9.78 -17.72
N LEU A 450 -24.44 -10.65 -16.90
CA LEU A 450 -23.83 -11.91 -16.43
C LEU A 450 -23.80 -12.96 -17.54
N LEU A 451 -24.89 -13.08 -18.31
CA LEU A 451 -24.96 -14.00 -19.44
C LEU A 451 -23.97 -13.60 -20.53
N TYR A 452 -23.90 -12.30 -20.85
CA TYR A 452 -22.91 -11.77 -21.78
C TYR A 452 -21.48 -12.10 -21.35
N GLN A 453 -21.14 -11.88 -20.06
CA GLN A 453 -19.83 -12.19 -19.51
C GLN A 453 -19.49 -13.69 -19.66
N GLN A 454 -20.43 -14.57 -19.34
CA GLN A 454 -20.24 -16.01 -19.45
C GLN A 454 -20.01 -16.44 -20.90
N ILE A 455 -20.87 -16.03 -21.84
CA ILE A 455 -20.74 -16.36 -23.26
C ILE A 455 -19.42 -15.83 -23.82
N ARG A 456 -19.08 -14.56 -23.51
CA ARG A 456 -17.81 -13.95 -23.93
C ARG A 456 -16.61 -14.75 -23.43
N ALA A 457 -16.61 -15.14 -22.16
CA ALA A 457 -15.54 -15.93 -21.56
C ALA A 457 -15.43 -17.32 -22.21
N THR A 458 -16.56 -18.01 -22.43
CA THR A 458 -16.61 -19.30 -23.12
C THR A 458 -16.03 -19.20 -24.54
N LEU A 459 -16.38 -18.15 -25.29
CA LEU A 459 -15.83 -17.90 -26.63
C LEU A 459 -14.32 -17.63 -26.59
N SER A 460 -13.85 -16.89 -25.60
CA SER A 460 -12.42 -16.61 -25.39
C SER A 460 -11.64 -17.91 -25.12
N VAL A 461 -12.11 -18.75 -24.20
CA VAL A 461 -11.50 -20.04 -23.87
C VAL A 461 -11.52 -20.97 -25.10
N ALA A 462 -12.66 -21.13 -25.76
CA ALA A 462 -12.76 -21.96 -26.96
C ALA A 462 -11.79 -21.51 -28.06
N ASN A 463 -11.63 -20.21 -28.26
CA ASN A 463 -10.70 -19.67 -29.25
C ASN A 463 -9.22 -19.90 -28.87
N LYS A 464 -8.86 -19.75 -27.59
CA LYS A 464 -7.50 -20.03 -27.07
C LYS A 464 -7.04 -21.45 -27.39
N PHE A 465 -7.93 -22.44 -27.31
CA PHE A 465 -7.61 -23.84 -27.60
C PHE A 465 -7.78 -24.25 -29.07
N ARG A 466 -8.30 -23.36 -29.94
CA ARG A 466 -8.60 -23.69 -31.34
C ARG A 466 -7.38 -24.20 -32.10
N SER A 467 -6.23 -23.54 -31.94
CA SER A 467 -4.97 -23.85 -32.64
C SER A 467 -4.01 -24.73 -31.82
N GLN A 468 -4.38 -25.15 -30.60
CA GLN A 468 -3.52 -25.99 -29.77
C GLN A 468 -3.64 -27.47 -30.17
N LEU A 469 -2.48 -28.11 -30.40
CA LEU A 469 -2.39 -29.55 -30.69
C LEU A 469 -2.87 -30.41 -29.52
N ARG A 470 -2.68 -29.96 -28.28
CA ARG A 470 -3.12 -30.64 -27.06
C ARG A 470 -4.10 -29.75 -26.29
N ARG A 471 -5.35 -30.22 -26.15
CA ARG A 471 -6.46 -29.49 -25.51
C ARG A 471 -6.84 -30.03 -24.12
N ALA A 472 -5.86 -30.59 -23.39
CA ALA A 472 -6.13 -31.32 -22.15
C ALA A 472 -6.84 -30.48 -21.06
N LYS A 473 -6.61 -29.16 -21.03
CA LYS A 473 -7.21 -28.23 -20.06
C LYS A 473 -8.49 -27.54 -20.53
N LEU A 474 -8.95 -27.81 -21.76
CA LEU A 474 -10.12 -27.11 -22.33
C LEU A 474 -11.39 -27.34 -21.49
N GLY A 475 -11.67 -28.61 -21.13
CA GLY A 475 -12.85 -28.94 -20.33
C GLY A 475 -12.82 -28.30 -18.94
N GLU A 476 -11.65 -28.29 -18.30
CA GLU A 476 -11.43 -27.66 -16.99
C GLU A 476 -11.69 -26.14 -17.06
N GLU A 477 -11.08 -25.43 -18.02
CA GLU A 477 -11.27 -23.98 -18.16
C GLU A 477 -12.71 -23.61 -18.57
N LEU A 478 -13.38 -24.43 -19.38
CA LEU A 478 -14.79 -24.21 -19.73
C LEU A 478 -15.71 -24.41 -18.52
N ASN A 479 -15.50 -25.47 -17.73
CA ASN A 479 -16.28 -25.71 -16.51
C ASN A 479 -16.09 -24.57 -15.51
N ASP A 480 -14.86 -24.09 -15.30
CA ASP A 480 -14.60 -22.95 -14.40
C ASP A 480 -15.34 -21.67 -14.84
N VAL A 481 -15.39 -21.39 -16.14
CA VAL A 481 -16.18 -20.26 -16.68
C VAL A 481 -17.68 -20.45 -16.46
N LEU A 482 -18.20 -21.65 -16.70
CA LEU A 482 -19.61 -21.96 -16.52
C LEU A 482 -20.02 -21.86 -15.05
N ASP A 483 -19.22 -22.43 -14.14
CA ASP A 483 -19.43 -22.39 -12.68
C ASP A 483 -19.43 -20.95 -12.15
N LYS A 484 -18.52 -20.10 -12.65
CA LYS A 484 -18.47 -18.66 -12.30
C LYS A 484 -19.72 -17.89 -12.77
N GLY A 485 -20.34 -18.34 -13.86
CA GLY A 485 -21.53 -17.74 -14.46
C GLY A 485 -22.85 -18.44 -14.12
N ALA A 486 -22.90 -19.23 -13.04
CA ALA A 486 -24.04 -20.10 -12.73
C ALA A 486 -25.36 -19.37 -12.41
N PHE A 487 -25.34 -18.05 -12.19
CA PHE A 487 -26.50 -17.26 -11.76
C PHE A 487 -26.87 -16.19 -12.78
N ASN A 488 -28.16 -15.92 -12.93
CA ASN A 488 -28.69 -14.90 -13.85
C ASN A 488 -28.83 -13.52 -13.20
N SER A 489 -28.75 -13.44 -11.87
CA SER A 489 -28.79 -12.19 -11.13
C SER A 489 -28.03 -12.27 -9.81
N MET A 490 -27.64 -11.10 -9.28
CA MET A 490 -27.11 -10.97 -7.93
C MET A 490 -28.09 -11.46 -6.87
N PHE A 491 -29.39 -11.24 -7.07
CA PHE A 491 -30.43 -11.67 -6.13
C PHE A 491 -30.48 -13.19 -6.00
N GLU A 492 -30.50 -13.90 -7.13
CA GLU A 492 -30.48 -15.38 -7.18
C GLU A 492 -29.21 -15.94 -6.51
N ALA A 493 -28.05 -15.33 -6.80
CA ALA A 493 -26.79 -15.71 -6.18
C ALA A 493 -26.79 -15.47 -4.66
N LYS A 494 -27.34 -14.35 -4.21
CA LYS A 494 -27.47 -14.00 -2.78
C LYS A 494 -28.37 -15.00 -2.07
N GLU A 495 -29.55 -15.27 -2.62
CA GLU A 495 -30.50 -16.24 -2.06
C GLU A 495 -29.83 -17.61 -1.91
N PHE A 496 -29.24 -18.14 -2.98
CA PHE A 496 -28.51 -19.41 -2.95
C PHE A 496 -27.40 -19.45 -1.88
N ALA A 497 -26.57 -18.40 -1.80
CA ALA A 497 -25.47 -18.35 -0.85
C ALA A 497 -25.95 -18.30 0.61
N LEU A 498 -26.99 -17.51 0.88
CA LEU A 498 -27.60 -17.38 2.20
C LEU A 498 -28.27 -18.68 2.62
N GLU A 499 -29.02 -19.34 1.74
CA GLU A 499 -29.64 -20.63 2.03
C GLU A 499 -28.60 -21.71 2.31
N ARG A 500 -27.55 -21.79 1.50
CA ARG A 500 -26.43 -22.72 1.72
C ARG A 500 -25.77 -22.51 3.09
N GLU A 501 -25.53 -21.26 3.47
CA GLU A 501 -24.95 -20.92 4.77
C GLU A 501 -25.91 -21.24 5.92
N ARG A 502 -27.21 -20.97 5.76
CA ARG A 502 -28.25 -21.37 6.73
C ARG A 502 -28.24 -22.88 6.95
N HIS A 503 -28.18 -23.67 5.88
CA HIS A 503 -28.11 -25.13 5.97
C HIS A 503 -26.83 -25.61 6.66
N ARG A 504 -25.67 -25.02 6.32
CA ARG A 504 -24.39 -25.32 6.98
C ARG A 504 -24.46 -25.10 8.49
N LEU A 505 -25.04 -23.97 8.92
CA LEU A 505 -25.21 -23.64 10.34
C LEU A 505 -26.20 -24.58 11.04
N HIS A 506 -27.28 -25.00 10.38
CA HIS A 506 -28.18 -26.02 10.93
C HIS A 506 -27.47 -27.36 11.14
N ILE A 507 -26.70 -27.81 10.14
CA ILE A 507 -25.92 -29.05 10.25
C ILE A 507 -24.93 -28.96 11.42
N GLN A 508 -24.24 -27.82 11.56
CA GLN A 508 -23.34 -27.58 12.69
C GLN A 508 -24.09 -27.66 14.03
N LEU A 509 -25.27 -27.04 14.13
CA LEU A 509 -26.11 -27.05 15.32
C LEU A 509 -26.62 -28.46 15.68
N THR A 510 -26.92 -29.30 14.68
CA THR A 510 -27.44 -30.65 14.90
C THR A 510 -26.35 -31.68 15.22
N ASN A 511 -25.18 -31.56 14.59
CA ASN A 511 -24.16 -32.61 14.62
C ASN A 511 -23.02 -32.36 15.61
N ASP A 512 -22.77 -31.10 15.99
CA ASP A 512 -21.66 -30.76 16.89
C ASP A 512 -22.12 -30.75 18.36
N GLN A 513 -21.95 -31.88 19.02
CA GLN A 513 -22.29 -32.07 20.44
C GLN A 513 -21.31 -31.40 21.40
N SER A 514 -20.20 -30.83 20.89
CA SER A 514 -19.15 -30.21 21.70
C SER A 514 -19.34 -28.70 21.91
N LEU A 515 -20.35 -28.11 21.29
CA LEU A 515 -20.62 -26.67 21.36
C LEU A 515 -21.04 -26.22 22.76
N LEU A 516 -20.42 -25.13 23.23
CA LEU A 516 -20.81 -24.48 24.47
C LEU A 516 -22.16 -23.74 24.31
N PRO A 517 -22.93 -23.50 25.40
CA PRO A 517 -24.21 -22.78 25.32
C PRO A 517 -24.15 -21.43 24.59
N ASP A 518 -23.09 -20.64 24.83
CA ASP A 518 -22.88 -19.35 24.16
C ASP A 518 -22.63 -19.49 22.65
N GLU A 519 -22.04 -20.59 22.21
CA GLU A 519 -21.78 -20.86 20.79
C GLU A 519 -23.04 -21.31 20.07
N LEU A 520 -23.87 -22.13 20.73
CA LEU A 520 -25.19 -22.51 20.24
C LEU A 520 -26.07 -21.28 19.99
N GLU A 521 -26.09 -20.34 20.94
CA GLU A 521 -26.90 -19.13 20.81
C GLU A 521 -26.41 -18.24 19.65
N LYS A 522 -25.09 -18.03 19.52
CA LYS A 522 -24.51 -17.31 18.38
C LYS A 522 -24.84 -17.94 17.03
N ILE A 523 -24.92 -19.27 16.95
CA ILE A 523 -25.30 -19.98 15.72
C ILE A 523 -26.78 -19.76 15.40
N LYS A 524 -27.67 -19.85 16.40
CA LYS A 524 -29.11 -19.57 16.24
C LYS A 524 -29.35 -18.13 15.79
N ASP A 525 -28.66 -17.16 16.39
CA ASP A 525 -28.75 -15.75 16.01
C ASP A 525 -28.38 -15.54 14.54
N LYS A 526 -27.30 -16.19 14.07
CA LYS A 526 -26.90 -16.14 12.67
C LYS A 526 -27.95 -16.76 11.76
N ILE A 527 -28.53 -17.90 12.13
CA ILE A 527 -29.60 -18.55 11.38
C ILE A 527 -30.82 -17.63 11.27
N HIS A 528 -31.23 -17.01 12.38
CA HIS A 528 -32.35 -16.07 12.40
C HIS A 528 -32.08 -14.88 11.47
N MET A 529 -30.89 -14.28 11.59
CA MET A 529 -30.49 -13.16 10.76
C MET A 529 -30.48 -13.51 9.27
N ILE A 530 -29.92 -14.66 8.89
CA ILE A 530 -29.95 -15.14 7.51
C ILE A 530 -31.40 -15.32 7.03
N THR A 531 -32.25 -15.93 7.85
CA THR A 531 -33.65 -16.21 7.48
C THR A 531 -34.43 -14.93 7.20
N LYS A 532 -34.16 -13.86 7.96
CA LYS A 532 -34.71 -12.53 7.71
C LYS A 532 -34.25 -11.96 6.36
N CYS A 533 -32.96 -12.07 6.05
CA CYS A 533 -32.36 -11.42 4.87
C CYS A 533 -32.51 -12.20 3.56
N ILE A 534 -32.87 -13.50 3.57
CA ILE A 534 -32.99 -14.33 2.36
C ILE A 534 -33.95 -13.71 1.33
N LYS A 535 -35.09 -13.17 1.80
CA LYS A 535 -36.15 -12.63 0.92
C LYS A 535 -36.00 -11.14 0.63
N GLU A 536 -35.01 -10.47 1.21
CA GLU A 536 -34.80 -9.04 1.03
C GLU A 536 -34.11 -8.77 -0.30
N GLN A 537 -34.77 -7.97 -1.16
CA GLN A 537 -34.15 -7.47 -2.38
C GLN A 537 -33.12 -6.38 -2.06
N GLY A 538 -31.98 -6.40 -2.74
CA GLY A 538 -30.89 -5.44 -2.52
C GLY A 538 -29.98 -5.80 -1.33
N TYR A 539 -29.34 -4.78 -0.76
CA TYR A 539 -28.31 -4.94 0.26
C TYR A 539 -28.89 -4.99 1.67
N SER A 540 -28.79 -6.15 2.31
CA SER A 540 -29.34 -6.40 3.65
C SER A 540 -28.38 -6.03 4.79
N SER A 541 -27.08 -5.99 4.51
CA SER A 541 -26.03 -5.82 5.55
C SER A 541 -25.48 -4.41 5.70
N LEU A 542 -25.85 -3.49 4.80
CA LEU A 542 -25.57 -2.08 5.02
C LEU A 542 -26.57 -1.61 6.08
N PRO A 543 -26.15 -0.86 7.12
CA PRO A 543 -27.09 -0.34 8.11
C PRO A 543 -28.28 0.30 7.39
N LEU A 544 -29.41 -0.40 7.40
CA LEU A 544 -30.67 0.15 6.98
C LEU A 544 -30.98 1.28 7.97
N GLU A 545 -31.42 2.41 7.43
CA GLU A 545 -31.95 3.54 8.17
C GLU A 545 -33.16 3.09 8.99
N THR A 546 -32.96 2.55 10.19
CA THR A 546 -34.03 2.39 11.20
C THR A 546 -33.39 2.00 12.54
N GLU A 547 -33.27 3.00 13.41
CA GLU A 547 -33.77 3.01 14.80
C GLU A 547 -33.03 4.15 15.52
N ILE A 548 -33.62 5.35 15.41
CA ILE A 548 -33.57 6.29 16.53
C ILE A 548 -34.33 5.56 17.64
N VAL A 549 -33.61 4.89 18.53
CA VAL A 549 -34.17 4.61 19.85
C VAL A 549 -34.10 5.95 20.57
N GLU A 550 -35.19 6.71 20.50
CA GLU A 550 -35.46 7.71 21.53
C GLU A 550 -35.52 6.95 22.84
N ILE A 551 -34.50 7.17 23.68
CA ILE A 551 -34.54 6.79 25.07
C ILE A 551 -35.15 8.01 25.77
N ASP A 552 -36.45 7.91 26.05
CA ASP A 552 -37.09 8.71 27.10
C ASP A 552 -36.48 8.40 28.48
#